data_AF-A6MKM5-F1
#
_entry.id   AF-A6MKM5-F1
#
_cell.length_a   1.000
_cell.length_b   1.000
_cell.length_c   1.000
_cell.angle_alpha   90.00
_cell.angle_beta   90.00
_cell.angle_gamma   90.00
#
_symmetry.space_group_name_H-M   'P 1'
#
loop_
_entity.id
_entity.type
_entity.pdbx_description
1 polymer ?
#
loop_
_entity_poly.entity_id
_entity_poly.type
_entity_poly.pdbx_seq_one_letter_code
_entity_poly.pdbx_strand_id
1 'polypeptide(L)'
;TVYQVRWLRPVHRQLGEGNEAFALRVQQLVAKELGQTGTRLTPADKAEHMKRQRHPRLRPQSAQSSFPPSPGPSPDMQLATLAQRVKEVLPHVPLGVIQRDLAKTGCVDLTITNLLEGAVAFMPEDITQGTQSLPTASASKFPSSGLVTPQPTVLTFAKSSWARQESLQERKQALYEYARRRFTERQAQEAD
;
A
#
# COMPACT_ATOMS: atom_id res chain seq x y z
N THR A 1 6.79 -25.85 1.11
CA THR A 1 5.49 -26.02 0.42
C THR A 1 5.75 -26.73 -0.90
N VAL A 2 5.05 -27.82 -1.17
CA VAL A 2 5.13 -28.51 -2.48
C VAL A 2 4.07 -27.89 -3.38
N TYR A 3 4.47 -27.37 -4.53
CA TYR A 3 3.56 -26.80 -5.53
C TYR A 3 3.31 -27.82 -6.64
N GLN A 4 2.05 -28.02 -6.99
CA GLN A 4 1.67 -28.83 -8.14
C GLN A 4 1.26 -27.91 -9.28
N VAL A 5 1.96 -28.01 -10.41
CA VAL A 5 1.69 -27.20 -11.61
C VAL A 5 1.00 -28.09 -12.64
N ARG A 6 -0.09 -27.60 -13.24
CA ARG A 6 -0.82 -28.28 -14.31
C ARG A 6 -1.05 -27.33 -15.48
N TRP A 7 -0.64 -27.75 -16.67
CA TRP A 7 -0.83 -26.98 -17.91
C TRP A 7 -2.16 -27.35 -18.55
N LEU A 8 -2.92 -26.33 -18.96
CA LEU A 8 -4.19 -26.51 -19.69
C LEU A 8 -3.94 -26.54 -21.21
N ARG A 9 -4.88 -27.13 -21.96
CA ARG A 9 -4.81 -27.16 -23.42
C ARG A 9 -4.92 -25.74 -24.00
N PRO A 10 -4.16 -25.39 -25.05
CA PRO A 10 -4.30 -24.11 -25.74
C PRO A 10 -5.73 -23.92 -26.28
N VAL A 11 -6.32 -22.76 -26.00
CA VAL A 11 -7.66 -22.39 -26.49
C VAL A 11 -7.51 -21.37 -27.61
N HIS A 12 -8.01 -21.71 -28.79
CA HIS A 12 -7.98 -20.85 -29.96
C HIS A 12 -9.31 -20.11 -30.12
N ARG A 13 -9.24 -18.90 -30.69
CA ARG A 13 -10.42 -18.10 -31.04
C ARG A 13 -11.10 -18.69 -32.27
N GLN A 14 -12.42 -18.79 -32.25
CA GLN A 14 -13.20 -19.33 -33.36
C GLN A 14 -13.47 -18.24 -34.42
N LEU A 15 -13.70 -18.65 -35.67
CA LEU A 15 -14.00 -17.72 -36.76
C LEU A 15 -15.37 -17.04 -36.50
N GLY A 16 -15.42 -15.72 -36.52
CA GLY A 16 -16.64 -14.93 -36.22
C GLY A 16 -16.93 -14.74 -34.73
N GLU A 17 -16.09 -15.26 -33.84
CA GLU A 17 -16.25 -15.05 -32.41
C GLU A 17 -15.78 -13.66 -31.98
N GLY A 18 -16.61 -12.94 -31.21
CA GLY A 18 -16.24 -11.67 -30.58
C GLY A 18 -15.29 -11.84 -29.38
N ASN A 19 -14.53 -10.80 -29.05
CA ASN A 19 -13.55 -10.86 -27.95
C ASN A 19 -14.18 -11.22 -26.59
N GLU A 20 -15.39 -10.73 -26.31
CA GLU A 20 -16.10 -11.04 -25.05
C GLU A 20 -16.55 -12.49 -24.97
N ALA A 21 -17.08 -13.04 -26.07
CA ALA A 21 -17.47 -14.45 -26.14
C ALA A 21 -16.27 -15.38 -25.94
N PHE A 22 -15.12 -15.01 -26.53
CA PHE A 22 -13.87 -15.73 -26.34
C PHE A 22 -13.40 -15.70 -24.87
N ALA A 23 -13.40 -14.52 -24.25
CA ALA A 23 -13.00 -14.34 -22.86
C ALA A 23 -13.91 -15.14 -21.91
N LEU A 24 -15.23 -15.13 -22.14
CA LEU A 24 -16.20 -15.91 -21.35
C LEU A 24 -15.96 -17.42 -21.49
N ARG A 25 -15.66 -17.92 -22.69
CA ARG A 25 -15.34 -19.35 -22.87
C ARG A 25 -14.07 -19.74 -22.13
N VAL A 26 -13.01 -18.94 -22.24
CA VAL A 26 -11.75 -19.17 -21.52
C VAL A 26 -11.98 -19.16 -20.01
N GLN A 27 -12.72 -18.16 -19.51
CA GLN A 27 -13.07 -18.08 -18.09
C GLN A 27 -13.80 -19.34 -17.62
N GLN A 28 -14.80 -19.81 -18.37
CA GLN A 28 -15.57 -20.99 -17.98
C GLN A 28 -14.72 -22.27 -17.96
N LEU A 29 -13.79 -22.41 -18.91
CA LEU A 29 -12.85 -23.54 -18.95
C LEU A 29 -11.90 -23.51 -17.76
N VAL A 30 -11.29 -22.36 -17.46
CA VAL A 30 -10.38 -22.20 -16.32
C VAL A 30 -11.11 -22.43 -15.00
N ALA A 31 -12.32 -21.88 -14.85
CA ALA A 31 -13.15 -22.05 -13.66
C ALA A 31 -13.47 -23.54 -13.44
N LYS A 32 -13.88 -24.26 -14.49
CA LYS A 32 -14.14 -25.70 -14.42
C LYS A 32 -12.90 -26.51 -13.99
N GLU A 33 -11.73 -26.20 -14.54
CA GLU A 33 -10.48 -26.90 -14.21
C GLU A 33 -10.00 -26.66 -12.78
N LEU A 34 -10.32 -25.48 -12.23
CA LEU A 34 -10.04 -25.09 -10.84
C LEU A 34 -11.15 -25.51 -9.86
N GLY A 35 -12.27 -26.06 -10.33
CA GLY A 35 -13.44 -26.34 -9.48
C GLY A 35 -14.12 -25.09 -8.94
N GLN A 36 -13.97 -23.96 -9.64
CA GLN A 36 -14.54 -22.65 -9.30
C GLN A 36 -15.71 -22.30 -10.22
N THR A 37 -16.51 -21.32 -9.79
CA THR A 37 -17.61 -20.77 -10.60
C THR A 37 -17.15 -19.53 -11.35
N GLY A 38 -17.43 -19.46 -12.65
CA GLY A 38 -17.14 -18.27 -13.46
C GLY A 38 -17.96 -17.06 -12.99
N THR A 39 -17.30 -15.90 -12.87
CA THR A 39 -17.95 -14.63 -12.52
C THR A 39 -18.71 -14.04 -13.70
N ARG A 40 -19.87 -13.43 -13.45
CA ARG A 40 -20.63 -12.71 -14.49
C ARG A 40 -20.21 -11.23 -14.60
N LEU A 41 -18.91 -10.97 -14.45
CA LEU A 41 -18.38 -9.60 -14.52
C LEU A 41 -18.03 -9.26 -15.96
N THR A 42 -18.56 -8.14 -16.41
CA THR A 42 -18.39 -7.59 -17.75
C THR A 42 -17.42 -6.41 -17.73
N PRO A 43 -16.88 -6.00 -18.88
CA PRO A 43 -16.11 -4.76 -18.99
C PRO A 43 -16.91 -3.53 -18.52
N ALA A 44 -18.23 -3.55 -18.66
CA ALA A 44 -19.12 -2.49 -18.16
C ALA A 44 -19.08 -2.41 -16.63
N ASP A 45 -19.07 -3.54 -15.93
CA ASP A 45 -18.96 -3.60 -14.47
C ASP A 45 -17.61 -3.02 -14.00
N LYS A 46 -16.53 -3.27 -14.75
CA LYS A 46 -15.23 -2.65 -14.46
C LYS A 46 -15.28 -1.14 -14.62
N ALA A 47 -15.89 -0.63 -15.69
CA ALA A 47 -16.05 0.81 -15.92
C ALA A 47 -16.91 1.48 -14.85
N GLU A 48 -17.99 0.80 -14.44
CA GLU A 48 -18.87 1.19 -13.36
C GLU A 48 -18.13 1.25 -12.02
N HIS A 49 -17.37 0.21 -11.69
CA HIS A 49 -16.53 0.17 -10.49
C HIS A 49 -15.51 1.31 -10.49
N MET A 50 -14.85 1.59 -11.63
CA MET A 50 -13.94 2.74 -11.76
C MET A 50 -14.66 4.07 -11.53
N LYS A 51 -15.93 4.20 -11.95
CA LYS A 51 -16.75 5.39 -11.67
C LYS A 51 -17.07 5.52 -10.19
N ARG A 52 -17.38 4.41 -9.50
CA ARG A 52 -17.61 4.38 -8.04
C ARG A 52 -16.37 4.75 -7.24
N GLN A 53 -15.19 4.28 -7.65
CA GLN A 53 -13.93 4.61 -6.97
C GLN A 53 -13.62 6.12 -7.04
N ARG A 54 -13.96 6.77 -8.17
CA ARG A 54 -13.80 8.24 -8.32
C ARG A 54 -14.80 9.05 -7.52
N HIS A 55 -15.95 8.47 -7.19
CA HIS A 55 -16.99 9.10 -6.41
C HIS A 55 -17.44 8.14 -5.31
N PRO A 56 -16.72 8.08 -4.16
CA PRO A 56 -17.16 7.33 -2.99
C PRO A 56 -18.56 7.84 -2.60
N ARG A 57 -19.61 7.17 -3.07
CA ARG A 57 -20.97 7.50 -2.67
C ARG A 57 -21.10 7.13 -1.19
N LEU A 58 -21.46 8.10 -0.36
CA LEU A 58 -22.09 7.83 0.93
C LEU A 58 -23.32 6.97 0.64
N ARG A 59 -23.22 5.68 0.98
CA ARG A 59 -24.20 4.63 0.66
C ARG A 59 -25.57 5.04 1.22
N PRO A 60 -26.63 5.18 0.39
CA PRO A 60 -27.99 5.23 0.92
C PRO A 60 -28.28 3.88 1.59
N GLN A 61 -28.59 3.89 2.89
CA GLN A 61 -28.81 2.67 3.70
C GLN A 61 -30.12 1.91 3.35
N SER A 62 -30.80 2.26 2.28
CA SER A 62 -32.13 1.74 1.97
C SER A 62 -32.08 0.65 0.90
N ALA A 63 -31.50 -0.50 1.23
CA ALA A 63 -31.91 -1.81 0.69
C ALA A 63 -31.01 -2.93 1.24
N GLN A 64 -31.65 -3.84 1.96
CA GLN A 64 -31.22 -5.22 2.25
C GLN A 64 -30.18 -5.42 3.36
N SER A 65 -30.70 -5.55 4.58
CA SER A 65 -30.34 -6.68 5.44
C SER A 65 -31.50 -6.95 6.40
N SER A 66 -32.22 -8.05 6.16
CA SER A 66 -33.26 -8.61 7.04
C SER A 66 -32.68 -9.38 8.23
N PHE A 67 -31.43 -9.08 8.61
CA PHE A 67 -30.78 -9.63 9.80
C PHE A 67 -30.75 -8.54 10.87
N PRO A 68 -31.06 -8.86 12.14
CA PRO A 68 -30.81 -7.91 13.22
C PRO A 68 -29.31 -7.54 13.16
N PRO A 69 -28.95 -6.26 13.15
CA PRO A 69 -27.55 -5.88 13.22
C PRO A 69 -27.03 -6.42 14.54
N SER A 70 -26.16 -7.42 14.47
CA SER A 70 -25.23 -7.69 15.56
C SER A 70 -24.59 -6.35 15.90
N PRO A 71 -24.48 -5.96 17.19
CA PRO A 71 -23.82 -4.72 17.58
C PRO A 71 -22.34 -4.86 17.26
N GLY A 72 -21.99 -4.64 16.00
CA GLY A 72 -20.63 -4.38 15.59
C GLY A 72 -20.16 -3.13 16.33
N PRO A 73 -18.86 -3.04 16.67
CA PRO A 73 -18.31 -1.85 17.27
C PRO A 73 -18.72 -0.65 16.42
N SER A 74 -19.25 0.39 17.07
CA SER A 74 -19.65 1.61 16.38
C SER A 74 -18.49 2.10 15.49
N PRO A 75 -18.77 2.80 14.38
CA PRO A 75 -17.72 3.35 13.53
C PRO A 75 -16.71 4.18 14.35
N ASP A 76 -17.17 4.82 15.43
CA ASP A 76 -16.33 5.55 16.39
C ASP A 76 -15.39 4.63 17.18
N MET A 77 -15.83 3.44 17.60
CA MET A 77 -14.96 2.44 18.24
C MET A 77 -13.90 1.91 17.28
N GLN A 78 -14.24 1.71 16.01
CA GLN A 78 -13.27 1.26 15.00
C GLN A 78 -12.22 2.34 14.76
N LEU A 79 -12.64 3.59 14.62
CA LEU A 79 -11.75 4.73 14.44
C LEU A 79 -10.85 4.94 15.68
N ALA A 80 -11.39 4.80 16.89
CA ALA A 80 -10.60 4.84 18.11
C ALA A 80 -9.54 3.72 18.18
N THR A 81 -9.90 2.51 17.75
CA THR A 81 -8.96 1.38 17.70
C THR A 81 -7.82 1.65 16.72
N LEU A 82 -8.12 2.17 15.53
CA LEU A 82 -7.11 2.54 14.54
C LEU A 82 -6.24 3.70 15.04
N ALA A 83 -6.84 4.69 15.72
CA ALA A 83 -6.11 5.81 16.29
C ALA A 83 -5.12 5.34 17.37
N GLN A 84 -5.49 4.34 18.17
CA GLN A 84 -4.59 3.75 19.15
C GLN A 84 -3.38 3.07 18.49
N ARG A 85 -3.58 2.36 17.38
CA ARG A 85 -2.47 1.77 16.60
C ARG A 85 -1.50 2.82 16.08
N VAL A 86 -2.01 3.95 15.59
CA VAL A 86 -1.16 5.07 15.18
C VAL A 86 -0.46 5.70 16.39
N LYS A 87 -1.14 5.82 17.55
CA LYS A 87 -0.55 6.36 18.79
C LYS A 87 0.59 5.49 19.33
N GLU A 88 0.52 4.18 19.14
CA GLU A 88 1.60 3.24 19.49
C GLU A 88 2.89 3.52 18.68
N VAL A 89 2.76 3.87 17.39
CA VAL A 89 3.91 4.16 16.51
C VAL A 89 4.34 5.62 16.51
N LEU A 90 3.42 6.55 16.82
CA LEU A 90 3.66 8.00 16.88
C LEU A 90 3.18 8.57 18.23
N PRO A 91 3.91 8.31 19.33
CA PRO A 91 3.45 8.63 20.69
C PRO A 91 3.33 10.14 20.95
N HIS A 92 4.10 10.97 20.25
CA HIS A 92 4.09 12.43 20.40
C HIS A 92 2.90 13.12 19.73
N VAL A 93 2.13 12.40 18.90
CA VAL A 93 0.99 12.98 18.17
C VAL A 93 -0.27 12.89 19.03
N PRO A 94 -1.03 13.99 19.22
CA PRO A 94 -2.30 13.97 19.94
C PRO A 94 -3.33 13.03 19.31
N LEU A 95 -4.05 12.26 20.12
CA LEU A 95 -5.08 11.31 19.64
C LEU A 95 -6.15 12.01 18.80
N GLY A 96 -6.55 13.24 19.16
CA GLY A 96 -7.54 14.01 18.40
C GLY A 96 -7.06 14.40 17.00
N VAL A 97 -5.75 14.57 16.80
CA VAL A 97 -5.17 14.86 15.47
C VAL A 97 -5.19 13.59 14.62
N ILE A 98 -4.78 12.47 15.21
CA ILE A 98 -4.81 11.15 14.57
C ILE A 98 -6.24 10.80 14.14
N GLN A 99 -7.22 10.94 15.03
CA GLN A 99 -8.62 10.64 14.73
C GLN A 99 -9.15 11.52 13.59
N ARG A 100 -8.82 12.82 13.59
CA ARG A 100 -9.26 13.76 12.55
C ARG A 100 -8.65 13.44 11.19
N ASP A 101 -7.42 12.96 11.15
CA ASP A 101 -6.78 12.52 9.90
C ASP A 101 -7.32 11.16 9.44
N LEU A 102 -7.48 10.19 10.35
CA LEU A 102 -8.10 8.90 10.06
C LEU A 102 -9.55 9.01 9.56
N ALA A 103 -10.30 9.99 10.04
CA ALA A 103 -11.65 10.28 9.53
C ALA A 103 -11.63 10.73 8.06
N LYS A 104 -10.52 11.30 7.57
CA LYS A 104 -10.33 11.73 6.18
C LYS A 104 -9.72 10.63 5.31
N THR A 105 -8.70 9.95 5.81
CA THR A 105 -7.91 8.98 5.04
C THR A 105 -8.50 7.57 5.08
N GLY A 106 -9.15 7.19 6.18
CA GLY A 106 -9.61 5.83 6.45
C GLY A 106 -8.50 4.78 6.50
N CYS A 107 -7.22 5.19 6.56
CA CYS A 107 -6.08 4.30 6.44
C CYS A 107 -4.94 4.70 7.38
N VAL A 108 -4.48 3.75 8.19
CA VAL A 108 -3.42 3.91 9.19
C VAL A 108 -2.09 4.34 8.56
N ASP A 109 -1.65 3.65 7.51
CA ASP A 109 -0.36 3.92 6.86
C ASP A 109 -0.31 5.30 6.20
N LEU A 110 -1.43 5.71 5.61
CA LEU A 110 -1.56 7.04 5.01
C LEU A 110 -1.56 8.12 6.10
N THR A 111 -2.23 7.89 7.22
CA THR A 111 -2.20 8.83 8.35
C THR A 111 -0.82 8.96 8.99
N ILE A 112 -0.09 7.86 9.18
CA ILE A 112 1.31 7.90 9.64
C ILE A 112 2.16 8.73 8.67
N THR A 113 1.99 8.49 7.38
CA THR A 113 2.72 9.20 6.33
C THR A 113 2.43 10.70 6.35
N ASN A 114 1.15 11.11 6.41
CA ASN A 114 0.73 12.50 6.46
C ASN A 114 1.29 13.24 7.69
N LEU A 115 1.33 12.58 8.84
CA LEU A 115 1.85 13.14 10.09
C LEU A 115 3.38 13.31 10.04
N LEU A 116 4.10 12.35 9.45
CA LEU A 116 5.56 12.41 9.32
C LEU A 116 6.03 13.40 8.25
N GLU A 117 5.24 13.56 7.18
CA GLU A 117 5.53 14.50 6.09
C GLU A 117 5.11 15.95 6.43
N GLY A 118 4.45 16.17 7.58
CA GLY A 118 4.03 17.50 8.02
C GLY A 118 2.81 18.05 7.27
N ALA A 119 2.05 17.19 6.56
CA ALA A 119 0.81 17.58 5.89
C ALA A 119 -0.30 17.96 6.88
N VAL A 120 -0.17 17.51 8.14
CA VAL A 120 -1.04 17.88 9.25
C VAL A 120 -0.19 18.60 10.31
N ALA A 121 -0.42 19.90 10.47
CA ALA A 121 0.21 20.66 11.55
C ALA A 121 -0.40 20.25 12.90
N PHE A 122 0.46 19.89 13.87
CA PHE A 122 0.06 19.65 15.24
C PHE A 122 1.14 20.13 16.21
N MET A 123 0.72 20.47 17.43
CA MET A 123 1.65 20.69 18.55
C MET A 123 1.87 19.34 19.25
N PRO A 124 3.12 18.85 19.34
CA PRO A 124 3.42 17.63 20.07
C PRO A 124 2.97 17.71 21.53
N GLU A 125 2.36 16.63 22.02
CA GLU A 125 2.10 16.49 23.46
C GLU A 125 3.38 16.03 24.15
N ASP A 126 3.87 16.82 25.12
CA ASP A 126 4.97 16.42 26.00
C ASP A 126 4.49 15.27 26.89
N ILE A 127 5.13 14.11 26.76
CA ILE A 127 4.89 12.95 27.61
C ILE A 127 5.54 13.23 28.97
N THR A 128 4.93 14.10 29.77
CA THR A 128 5.37 14.42 31.13
C THR A 128 4.53 13.65 32.14
N GLN A 129 4.88 12.38 32.34
CA GLN A 129 4.67 11.76 33.65
C GLN A 129 5.94 11.96 34.48
N GLY A 130 5.90 12.96 35.36
CA GLY A 130 6.76 13.06 36.54
C GLY A 130 8.16 13.64 36.33
N THR A 131 8.32 14.88 36.81
CA THR A 131 9.54 15.51 37.38
C THR A 131 9.99 16.78 36.67
N GLN A 132 9.52 17.90 37.23
CA GLN A 132 10.22 19.18 37.43
C GLN A 132 10.90 19.86 36.21
N SER A 133 10.15 20.83 35.66
CA SER A 133 10.48 22.26 35.63
C SER A 133 11.79 22.79 34.98
N LEU A 134 11.56 23.74 34.06
CA LEU A 134 12.37 24.89 33.61
C LEU A 134 13.19 24.80 32.30
N PRO A 135 13.38 25.95 31.60
CA PRO A 135 13.23 26.05 30.14
C PRO A 135 14.48 26.60 29.42
N THR A 136 14.32 26.83 28.11
CA THR A 136 15.01 27.85 27.27
C THR A 136 16.12 27.35 26.33
N ALA A 137 15.84 27.56 25.04
CA ALA A 137 16.72 27.94 23.92
C ALA A 137 18.15 27.39 23.83
N SER A 138 18.52 26.87 22.66
CA SER A 138 19.25 27.64 21.64
C SER A 138 19.86 26.71 20.60
N ALA A 139 19.82 27.16 19.34
CA ALA A 139 20.55 26.57 18.24
C ALA A 139 22.06 26.50 18.55
N SER A 140 22.68 25.37 18.23
CA SER A 140 24.14 25.26 18.16
C SER A 140 24.53 24.61 16.83
N LYS A 141 24.90 25.46 15.87
CA LYS A 141 25.85 25.09 14.80
C LYS A 141 27.24 25.02 15.42
N PHE A 142 28.14 24.19 14.89
CA PHE A 142 29.55 24.48 14.55
C PHE A 142 30.36 23.17 14.30
N PRO A 143 31.52 23.22 13.60
CA PRO A 143 31.79 22.39 12.42
C PRO A 143 33.08 21.53 12.48
N SER A 144 33.36 20.85 11.35
CA SER A 144 34.67 20.47 10.78
C SER A 144 35.42 19.26 11.35
N SER A 145 35.61 18.22 10.52
CA SER A 145 36.88 17.91 9.83
C SER A 145 36.89 16.46 9.34
N GLY A 146 37.49 16.20 8.19
CA GLY A 146 37.28 14.98 7.41
C GLY A 146 38.07 13.75 7.84
N LEU A 147 37.60 12.59 7.35
CA LEU A 147 38.44 11.48 6.94
C LEU A 147 37.69 10.63 5.90
N VAL A 148 38.40 10.28 4.82
CA VAL A 148 37.95 9.40 3.74
C VAL A 148 37.84 7.97 4.26
N THR A 149 36.65 7.39 4.16
CA THR A 149 36.41 5.94 4.16
C THR A 149 35.12 5.72 3.37
N PRO A 150 35.03 4.77 2.42
CA PRO A 150 33.77 4.48 1.73
C PRO A 150 32.84 3.78 2.71
N GLN A 151 32.19 4.56 3.57
CA GLN A 151 31.09 4.09 4.38
C GLN A 151 29.96 3.67 3.44
N PRO A 152 29.30 2.52 3.68
CA PRO A 152 28.17 2.10 2.88
C PRO A 152 27.15 3.23 2.95
N THR A 153 26.77 3.74 1.78
CA THR A 153 25.84 4.86 1.62
C THR A 153 24.72 4.70 2.62
N VAL A 154 24.71 5.58 3.62
CA VAL A 154 23.69 5.60 4.66
C VAL A 154 22.37 5.55 3.92
N LEU A 155 21.59 4.49 4.11
CA LEU A 155 20.27 4.35 3.51
C LEU A 155 19.33 5.33 4.23
N THR A 156 19.57 6.64 4.07
CA THR A 156 18.64 7.66 4.51
C THR A 156 17.41 7.49 3.65
N PHE A 157 16.36 6.95 4.27
CA PHE A 157 15.03 6.96 3.70
C PHE A 157 14.68 8.39 3.29
N ALA A 158 14.23 8.57 2.04
CA ALA A 158 13.79 9.87 1.57
C ALA A 158 12.71 10.43 2.49
N LYS A 159 12.65 11.76 2.63
CA LYS A 159 11.75 12.43 3.59
C LYS A 159 10.27 12.17 3.29
N SER A 160 9.90 12.04 2.02
CA SER A 160 8.54 11.67 1.58
C SER A 160 8.44 10.20 1.15
N SER A 161 7.27 9.61 1.42
CA SER A 161 6.83 8.27 1.04
C SER A 161 6.92 8.03 -0.46
N TRP A 162 6.50 9.00 -1.26
CA TRP A 162 6.60 8.94 -2.72
C TRP A 162 8.06 8.77 -3.16
N ALA A 163 8.97 9.60 -2.64
CA ALA A 163 10.40 9.51 -2.97
C ALA A 163 11.03 8.19 -2.47
N ARG A 164 10.55 7.64 -1.33
CA ARG A 164 10.96 6.31 -0.86
C ARG A 164 10.53 5.22 -1.83
N GLN A 165 9.28 5.26 -2.30
CA GLN A 165 8.75 4.29 -3.24
C GLN A 165 9.48 4.36 -4.59
N GLU A 166 9.78 5.56 -5.07
CA GLU A 166 10.56 5.79 -6.28
C GLU A 166 11.98 5.20 -6.15
N SER A 167 12.68 5.46 -5.04
CA SER A 167 14.01 4.88 -4.78
C SER A 167 13.99 3.34 -4.71
N LEU A 168 12.93 2.75 -4.15
CA LEU A 168 12.76 1.30 -4.14
C LEU A 168 12.55 0.74 -5.54
N GLN A 169 11.76 1.43 -6.37
CA GLN A 169 11.52 1.06 -7.76
C GLN A 169 12.81 1.12 -8.58
N GLU A 170 13.59 2.18 -8.42
CA GLU A 170 14.88 2.38 -9.09
C GLU A 170 15.89 1.28 -8.72
N ARG A 171 16.04 0.98 -7.42
CA ARG A 171 16.93 -0.10 -6.97
C ARG A 171 16.51 -1.46 -7.50
N LYS A 172 15.20 -1.74 -7.53
CA LYS A 172 14.66 -2.97 -8.12
C LYS A 172 15.01 -3.06 -9.61
N GLN A 173 14.86 -1.96 -10.35
CA GLN A 173 15.22 -1.88 -11.77
C GLN A 173 16.72 -2.15 -11.99
N ALA A 174 17.58 -1.47 -11.23
CA ALA A 174 19.03 -1.64 -11.31
C ALA A 174 19.47 -3.09 -11.04
N LEU A 175 18.82 -3.76 -10.08
CA LEU A 175 19.10 -5.15 -9.74
C LEU A 175 18.73 -6.09 -10.90
N TYR A 176 17.60 -5.85 -11.59
CA TYR A 176 17.25 -6.61 -12.78
C TYR A 176 18.20 -6.38 -13.94
N GLU A 177 18.62 -5.14 -14.18
CA GLU A 177 19.57 -4.82 -15.26
C GLU A 177 20.93 -5.47 -15.00
N TYR A 178 21.42 -5.39 -13.77
CA TYR A 178 22.64 -6.09 -13.37
C TYR A 178 22.53 -7.60 -13.56
N ALA A 179 21.41 -8.21 -13.15
CA ALA A 179 21.18 -9.64 -13.32
C ALA A 179 21.14 -10.05 -14.81
N ARG A 180 20.49 -9.25 -15.67
CA ARG A 180 20.46 -9.47 -17.12
C ARG A 180 21.85 -9.40 -17.73
N ARG A 181 22.62 -8.36 -17.40
CA ARG A 181 24.00 -8.17 -17.88
C ARG A 181 24.89 -9.33 -17.48
N ARG A 182 24.83 -9.73 -16.21
CA ARG A 182 25.60 -10.88 -15.71
C ARG A 182 25.21 -12.19 -16.40
N PHE A 183 23.93 -12.37 -16.71
CA PHE A 183 23.46 -13.55 -17.42
C PHE A 183 24.00 -13.60 -18.86
N THR A 184 23.95 -12.49 -19.59
CA THR A 184 24.50 -12.41 -20.95
C THR A 184 26.02 -12.59 -20.97
N GLU A 185 26.74 -12.03 -20.00
CA GLU A 185 28.20 -12.21 -19.86
C GLU A 185 28.55 -13.68 -19.60
N ARG A 186 27.76 -14.38 -18.75
CA ARG A 186 27.96 -15.81 -18.50
C ARG A 186 27.69 -16.67 -19.74
N GLN A 187 26.61 -16.36 -20.47
CA GLN A 187 26.27 -17.07 -21.71
C GLN A 187 27.33 -16.86 -22.80
N ALA A 188 27.92 -15.67 -22.87
CA ALA A 188 29.01 -15.40 -23.81
C ALA A 188 30.30 -16.17 -23.45
N GLN A 189 30.60 -16.36 -22.17
CA GLN A 189 31.74 -17.15 -21.69
C GLN A 189 31.58 -18.66 -21.88
N GLU A 190 30.35 -19.17 -22.02
CA GLU A 190 30.07 -20.60 -22.20
C GLU A 190 29.97 -21.00 -23.69
N ALA A 191 29.96 -20.00 -24.60
CA ALA A 191 29.91 -20.18 -26.04
C ALA A 191 31.28 -20.06 -26.74
N ASP A 192 32.36 -19.82 -25.98
CA ASP A 192 33.76 -19.72 -26.41
C ASP A 192 34.55 -20.90 -25.81
#